data_AF-A0A7C3XGH5-F1
#
_entry.id   AF-A0A7C3XGH5-F1
#
_cell.length_a   1.000
_cell.length_b   1.000
_cell.length_c   1.000
_cell.angle_alpha   90.00
_cell.angle_beta   90.00
_cell.angle_gamma   90.00
#
_symmetry.space_group_name_H-M   'P 1'
#
loop_
_entity.id
_entity.type
_entity.pdbx_description
1 polymer ?
#
loop_
_entity_poly.entity_id
_entity_poly.type
_entity_poly.pdbx_seq_one_letter_code
_entity_poly.pdbx_strand_id
1 'polypeptide(L)'
;AAVSLFGAFAETTGLEKVGLNIADPVVFVGLLVGGALPFIFSSVSLRAVSRAAGRIIEEVRTQFRIPGVMEGTRPPDYARVVTICTVAAQKELIGLTLLAILTPLAVGFILKQAALGAFLAGIIVTGQLLAVFMATSGGAWDNAKKKIEDGYYGGKGSEEHKASVVCDTVGDPLKDTSGPALNPMIKVINLVSLIFAPLILKFADQPLISSAGGILIALVIGLVVWQGKKEGAFSTLQVRA
;
A
#
# COMPACT_ATOMS: atom_id res chain seq x y z
N ALA A 1 12.01 8.97 -13.24
CA ALA A 1 11.37 9.95 -12.33
C ALA A 1 11.91 9.85 -10.90
N ALA A 2 11.67 8.76 -10.16
CA ALA A 2 12.11 8.64 -8.77
C ALA A 2 13.64 8.82 -8.58
N VAL A 3 14.46 8.22 -9.46
CA VAL A 3 15.93 8.41 -9.47
C VAL A 3 16.33 9.86 -9.69
N SER A 4 15.60 10.60 -10.53
CA SER A 4 15.87 12.02 -10.78
C SER A 4 15.46 12.89 -9.59
N LEU A 5 14.33 12.58 -8.93
CA LEU A 5 13.95 13.23 -7.67
C LEU A 5 14.95 12.95 -6.55
N PHE A 6 15.50 11.74 -6.51
CA PHE A 6 16.58 11.39 -5.58
C PHE A 6 17.85 12.20 -5.86
N GLY A 7 18.22 12.38 -7.13
CA GLY A 7 19.31 13.28 -7.52
C GLY A 7 19.08 14.73 -7.06
N ALA A 8 17.87 15.27 -7.32
CA ALA A 8 17.50 16.61 -6.86
C ALA A 8 17.52 16.75 -5.34
N PHE A 9 17.10 15.70 -4.62
CA PHE A 9 17.21 15.65 -3.16
C PHE A 9 18.67 15.70 -2.72
N ALA A 10 19.53 14.88 -3.32
CA ALA A 10 20.96 14.83 -3.00
C ALA A 10 21.66 16.18 -3.20
N GLU A 11 21.34 16.87 -4.31
CA GLU A 11 21.82 18.22 -4.60
C GLU A 11 21.32 19.22 -3.55
N THR A 12 20.01 19.23 -3.28
CA THR A 12 19.37 20.17 -2.33
C THR A 12 19.90 20.01 -0.92
N THR A 13 20.17 18.78 -0.48
CA THR A 13 20.69 18.51 0.87
C THR A 13 22.22 18.59 0.98
N GLY A 14 22.93 18.81 -0.14
CA GLY A 14 24.39 18.73 -0.18
C GLY A 14 24.91 17.32 0.14
N LEU A 15 24.11 16.28 -0.09
CA LEU A 15 24.45 14.89 0.19
C LEU A 15 25.64 14.43 -0.67
N GLU A 16 25.81 15.03 -1.85
CA GLU A 16 26.97 14.81 -2.72
C GLU A 16 28.30 15.19 -2.05
N LYS A 17 28.28 16.16 -1.13
CA LYS A 17 29.46 16.62 -0.39
C LYS A 17 29.70 15.79 0.87
N VAL A 18 28.62 15.34 1.52
CA VAL A 18 28.67 14.54 2.76
C VAL A 18 29.00 13.07 2.47
N GLY A 19 28.57 12.58 1.30
CA GLY A 19 28.65 11.18 0.92
C GLY A 19 27.59 10.32 1.61
N LEU A 20 27.17 9.24 0.94
CA LEU A 20 26.24 8.26 1.48
C LEU A 20 27.00 6.97 1.82
N ASN A 21 27.58 6.92 3.01
CA ASN A 21 28.33 5.75 3.47
C ASN A 21 27.38 4.67 3.99
N ILE A 22 27.16 3.60 3.22
CA ILE A 22 26.29 2.48 3.58
C ILE A 22 26.80 1.73 4.83
N ALA A 23 28.10 1.80 5.13
CA ALA A 23 28.67 1.20 6.33
C ALA A 23 28.36 1.99 7.62
N ASP A 24 27.85 3.23 7.50
CA ASP A 24 27.37 3.97 8.66
C ASP A 24 26.06 3.35 9.18
N PRO A 25 25.95 3.02 10.49
CA PRO A 25 24.76 2.37 11.04
C PRO A 25 23.47 3.16 10.86
N VAL A 26 23.52 4.50 10.95
CA VAL A 26 22.32 5.35 10.85
C VAL A 26 21.83 5.39 9.41
N VAL A 27 22.76 5.47 8.45
CA VAL A 27 22.47 5.37 7.00
C VAL A 27 21.90 3.99 6.67
N PHE A 28 22.51 2.91 7.19
CA PHE A 28 22.06 1.54 6.94
C PHE A 28 20.65 1.28 7.51
N VAL A 29 20.36 1.81 8.70
CA VAL A 29 19.00 1.76 9.27
C VAL A 29 18.01 2.50 8.37
N GLY A 30 18.37 3.68 7.85
CA GLY A 30 17.56 4.39 6.86
C GLY A 30 17.25 3.53 5.64
N LEU A 31 18.25 2.86 5.07
CA LEU A 31 18.10 1.95 3.94
C LEU A 31 17.13 0.81 4.24
N LEU A 32 17.26 0.16 5.40
CA LEU A 32 16.40 -0.93 5.82
C LEU A 32 14.95 -0.49 6.01
N VAL A 33 14.73 0.65 6.67
CA VAL A 33 13.38 1.22 6.87
C VAL A 33 12.75 1.58 5.52
N GLY A 34 13.53 2.16 4.61
CA GLY A 34 13.09 2.46 3.25
C GLY A 34 12.73 1.21 2.46
N GLY A 35 13.55 0.16 2.58
CA GLY A 35 13.32 -1.13 1.96
C GLY A 35 12.11 -1.89 2.51
N ALA A 36 11.78 -1.71 3.79
CA ALA A 36 10.64 -2.34 4.43
C ALA A 36 9.31 -1.66 4.09
N LEU A 37 9.32 -0.35 3.82
CA LEU A 37 8.10 0.43 3.65
C LEU A 37 7.19 -0.07 2.51
N PRO A 38 7.68 -0.46 1.31
CA PRO A 38 6.83 -1.04 0.27
C PRO A 38 6.08 -2.29 0.73
N PHE A 39 6.72 -3.15 1.53
CA PHE A 39 6.07 -4.34 2.08
C PHE A 39 4.99 -3.99 3.10
N ILE A 40 5.25 -3.00 3.96
CA ILE A 40 4.25 -2.52 4.93
C ILE A 40 3.07 -1.89 4.21
N PHE A 41 3.33 -1.03 3.23
CA PHE A 41 2.30 -0.38 2.42
C PHE A 41 1.42 -1.40 1.70
N SER A 42 2.05 -2.36 1.00
CA SER A 42 1.32 -3.44 0.33
C SER A 42 0.55 -4.31 1.31
N SER A 43 1.11 -4.65 2.49
CA SER A 43 0.40 -5.41 3.51
C SER A 43 -0.87 -4.71 4.00
N VAL A 44 -0.80 -3.40 4.27
CA VAL A 44 -1.97 -2.61 4.69
C VAL A 44 -3.01 -2.57 3.56
N SER A 45 -2.58 -2.29 2.33
CA SER A 45 -3.43 -2.25 1.13
C SER A 45 -4.13 -3.59 0.87
N LEU A 46 -3.40 -4.70 0.88
CA LEU A 46 -3.97 -6.04 0.67
C LEU A 46 -5.00 -6.38 1.74
N ARG A 47 -4.71 -6.10 3.02
CA ARG A 47 -5.66 -6.35 4.12
C ARG A 47 -6.92 -5.49 3.99
N ALA A 48 -6.81 -4.25 3.52
CA ALA A 48 -7.95 -3.39 3.24
C ALA A 48 -8.86 -3.99 2.17
N VAL A 49 -8.29 -4.41 1.04
CA VAL A 49 -9.06 -5.07 -0.04
C VAL A 49 -9.71 -6.36 0.45
N SER A 50 -8.99 -7.21 1.20
CA SER A 50 -9.56 -8.45 1.74
C SER A 50 -10.76 -8.20 2.65
N ARG A 51 -10.72 -7.16 3.50
CA ARG A 51 -11.86 -6.78 4.35
C ARG A 51 -13.05 -6.29 3.53
N ALA A 52 -12.81 -5.43 2.54
CA ALA A 52 -13.85 -4.91 1.67
C ALA A 52 -14.52 -6.04 0.85
N ALA A 53 -13.71 -6.94 0.27
CA ALA A 53 -14.19 -8.12 -0.45
C ALA A 53 -15.05 -9.02 0.44
N GLY A 54 -14.66 -9.25 1.70
CA GLY A 54 -15.46 -10.01 2.67
C GLY A 54 -16.86 -9.42 2.87
N ARG A 55 -16.97 -8.09 3.04
CA ARG A 55 -18.26 -7.40 3.18
C ARG A 55 -19.13 -7.49 1.92
N ILE A 56 -18.51 -7.39 0.75
CA ILE A 56 -19.20 -7.57 -0.54
C ILE A 56 -19.76 -8.99 -0.66
N ILE A 57 -18.97 -10.01 -0.29
CA ILE A 57 -19.41 -11.41 -0.34
C ILE A 57 -20.60 -11.65 0.61
N GLU A 58 -20.55 -11.11 1.82
CA GLU A 58 -21.65 -11.21 2.78
C GLU A 58 -22.94 -10.54 2.26
N GLU A 59 -22.82 -9.36 1.65
CA GLU A 59 -23.96 -8.66 1.05
C GLU A 59 -24.54 -9.44 -0.13
N VAL A 60 -23.70 -9.91 -1.06
CA VAL A 60 -24.14 -10.71 -2.22
C VAL A 60 -24.84 -12.00 -1.75
N ARG A 61 -24.30 -12.69 -0.75
CA ARG A 61 -24.93 -13.88 -0.16
C ARG A 61 -26.28 -13.57 0.48
N THR A 62 -26.41 -12.40 1.09
CA THR A 62 -27.69 -11.94 1.68
C THR A 62 -28.72 -11.69 0.58
N GLN A 63 -28.33 -11.02 -0.51
CA GLN A 63 -29.21 -10.75 -1.63
C GLN A 63 -29.64 -12.02 -2.39
N PHE A 64 -28.75 -13.01 -2.53
CA PHE A 64 -29.11 -14.29 -3.15
C PHE A 64 -30.13 -15.12 -2.35
N ARG A 65 -30.35 -14.83 -1.07
CA ARG A 65 -31.42 -15.45 -0.27
C ARG A 65 -32.79 -14.80 -0.47
N ILE A 66 -32.85 -13.66 -1.15
CA ILE A 66 -34.11 -12.96 -1.44
C ILE A 66 -34.82 -13.70 -2.58
N PRO A 67 -36.08 -14.14 -2.40
CA PRO A 67 -36.84 -14.79 -3.47
C PRO A 67 -36.92 -13.91 -4.73
N GLY A 68 -36.65 -14.50 -5.88
CA GLY A 68 -36.70 -13.86 -7.18
C GLY A 68 -35.36 -13.34 -7.70
N VAL A 69 -34.33 -13.21 -6.84
CA VAL A 69 -33.02 -12.70 -7.26
C VAL A 69 -32.22 -13.76 -8.02
N MET A 70 -32.14 -14.99 -7.49
CA MET A 70 -31.43 -16.09 -8.16
C MET A 70 -32.17 -16.61 -9.39
N GLU A 71 -33.50 -16.53 -9.37
CA GLU A 71 -34.38 -16.87 -10.49
C GLU A 71 -34.38 -15.80 -11.59
N GLY A 72 -33.77 -14.63 -11.34
CA GLY A 72 -33.70 -13.51 -12.29
C GLY A 72 -35.03 -12.79 -12.51
N THR A 73 -36.04 -13.02 -11.67
CA THR A 73 -37.35 -12.36 -11.76
C THR A 73 -37.38 -11.00 -11.06
N ARG A 74 -36.40 -10.72 -10.19
CA ARG A 74 -36.22 -9.44 -9.49
C ARG A 74 -34.75 -9.02 -9.55
N PRO A 75 -34.44 -7.74 -9.86
CA PRO A 75 -33.06 -7.25 -9.85
C PRO A 75 -32.50 -7.17 -8.42
N PRO A 76 -31.20 -7.49 -8.22
CA PRO A 76 -30.50 -7.28 -6.96
C PRO A 76 -30.29 -5.78 -6.66
N ASP A 77 -29.97 -5.45 -5.41
CA ASP A 77 -29.62 -4.09 -5.00
C ASP A 77 -28.13 -3.83 -5.24
N TYR A 78 -27.85 -3.27 -6.42
CA TYR A 78 -26.50 -2.87 -6.82
C TYR A 78 -25.96 -1.69 -5.99
N ALA A 79 -26.82 -0.76 -5.56
CA ALA A 79 -26.41 0.47 -4.88
C ALA A 79 -25.73 0.17 -3.54
N ARG A 80 -26.19 -0.89 -2.87
CA ARG A 80 -25.61 -1.34 -1.60
C ARG A 80 -24.17 -1.83 -1.75
N VAL A 81 -23.90 -2.67 -2.76
CA VAL A 81 -22.54 -3.16 -3.05
C VAL A 81 -21.61 -2.00 -3.42
N VAL A 82 -22.08 -1.08 -4.28
CA VAL A 82 -21.31 0.12 -4.65
C VAL A 82 -20.95 0.94 -3.41
N THR A 83 -21.91 1.16 -2.52
CA THR A 83 -21.70 1.93 -1.28
C THR A 83 -20.65 1.30 -0.38
N ILE A 84 -20.67 -0.03 -0.21
CA ILE A 84 -19.66 -0.76 0.56
C ILE A 84 -18.26 -0.53 -0.03
N CYS A 85 -18.12 -0.67 -1.35
CA CYS A 85 -16.86 -0.43 -2.05
C CYS A 85 -16.37 1.02 -1.87
N THR A 86 -17.25 2.00 -2.09
CA THR A 86 -16.91 3.44 -2.02
C THR A 86 -16.44 3.84 -0.63
N VAL A 87 -17.21 3.47 0.41
CA VAL A 87 -16.87 3.83 1.80
C VAL A 87 -15.58 3.15 2.25
N ALA A 88 -15.40 1.87 1.89
CA ALA A 88 -14.17 1.15 2.21
C ALA A 88 -12.95 1.80 1.52
N ALA A 89 -13.02 2.05 0.22
CA ALA A 89 -11.92 2.67 -0.52
C ALA A 89 -11.51 4.03 0.05
N GLN A 90 -12.50 4.89 0.37
CA GLN A 90 -12.23 6.23 0.93
C GLN A 90 -11.56 6.17 2.30
N LYS A 91 -12.04 5.30 3.21
CA LYS A 91 -11.44 5.16 4.55
C LYS A 91 -10.01 4.63 4.49
N GLU A 92 -9.76 3.62 3.67
CA GLU A 92 -8.49 2.91 3.64
C GLU A 92 -7.38 3.74 2.97
N LEU A 93 -7.73 4.58 1.99
CA LEU A 93 -6.78 5.49 1.32
C LEU A 93 -6.14 6.48 2.29
N ILE A 94 -6.88 6.99 3.27
CA ILE A 94 -6.36 7.97 4.24
C ILE A 94 -5.15 7.40 4.99
N GLY A 95 -5.25 6.16 5.47
CA GLY A 95 -4.16 5.50 6.19
C GLY A 95 -2.90 5.31 5.32
N LEU A 96 -3.09 4.87 4.07
CA LEU A 96 -1.99 4.68 3.11
C LEU A 96 -1.30 6.00 2.76
N THR A 97 -2.07 7.08 2.55
CA THR A 97 -1.52 8.41 2.25
C THR A 97 -0.76 8.99 3.45
N LEU A 98 -1.32 8.87 4.67
CA LEU A 98 -0.63 9.32 5.88
C LEU A 98 0.69 8.55 6.08
N LEU A 99 0.68 7.23 5.88
CA LEU A 99 1.90 6.43 5.94
C LEU A 99 2.96 6.95 4.96
N ALA A 100 2.59 7.22 3.71
CA ALA A 100 3.51 7.70 2.68
C ALA A 100 4.05 9.11 2.95
N ILE A 101 3.25 10.01 3.53
CA ILE A 101 3.69 11.39 3.81
C ILE A 101 4.51 11.47 5.10
N LEU A 102 4.05 10.81 6.17
CA LEU A 102 4.62 10.97 7.50
C LEU A 102 5.95 10.20 7.66
N THR A 103 6.11 9.04 7.01
CA THR A 103 7.32 8.21 7.16
C THR A 103 8.61 8.93 6.76
N PRO A 104 8.74 9.54 5.56
CA PRO A 104 9.96 10.26 5.21
C PRO A 104 10.23 11.46 6.13
N LEU A 105 9.19 12.12 6.65
CA LEU A 105 9.36 13.20 7.62
C LEU A 105 9.90 12.68 8.96
N ALA A 106 9.36 11.58 9.47
CA ALA A 106 9.88 10.94 10.69
C ALA A 106 11.35 10.54 10.51
N VAL A 107 11.71 9.90 9.40
CA VAL A 107 13.09 9.51 9.10
C VAL A 107 13.99 10.74 9.00
N GLY A 108 13.56 11.79 8.30
CA GLY A 108 14.32 13.03 8.15
C GLY A 108 14.58 13.75 9.47
N PHE A 109 13.56 13.90 10.32
CA PHE A 109 13.71 14.59 11.60
C PHE A 109 14.47 13.77 12.65
N ILE A 110 14.32 12.44 12.68
CA ILE A 110 14.98 11.57 13.68
C ILE A 110 16.41 11.23 13.24
N LEU A 111 16.59 10.79 11.99
CA LEU A 111 17.83 10.18 11.49
C LEU A 111 18.63 11.10 10.56
N LYS A 112 18.12 12.31 10.27
CA LYS A 112 18.75 13.34 9.44
C LYS A 112 18.83 12.97 7.95
N GLN A 113 19.43 13.86 7.18
CA GLN A 113 19.45 13.82 5.71
C GLN A 113 20.13 12.58 5.11
N ALA A 114 21.20 12.07 5.73
CA ALA A 114 21.95 10.95 5.17
C ALA A 114 21.14 9.65 5.23
N ALA A 115 20.48 9.40 6.36
CA ALA A 115 19.56 8.28 6.51
C ALA A 115 18.29 8.45 5.66
N LEU A 116 17.78 9.67 5.50
CA LEU A 116 16.67 9.93 4.60
C LEU A 116 17.06 9.64 3.14
N GLY A 117 18.26 10.00 2.72
CA GLY A 117 18.79 9.63 1.40
C GLY A 117 18.86 8.11 1.21
N ALA A 118 19.36 7.38 2.21
CA ALA A 118 19.42 5.92 2.15
C ALA A 118 18.02 5.28 2.16
N PHE A 119 17.08 5.84 2.92
CA PHE A 119 15.67 5.47 2.90
C PHE A 119 15.06 5.63 1.50
N LEU A 120 15.35 6.73 0.80
CA LEU A 120 14.90 6.94 -0.58
C LEU A 120 15.52 5.94 -1.56
N ALA A 121 16.79 5.58 -1.39
CA ALA A 121 17.40 4.53 -2.20
C ALA A 121 16.74 3.17 -1.97
N GLY A 122 16.52 2.81 -0.69
CA GLY A 122 15.91 1.53 -0.30
C GLY A 122 14.49 1.36 -0.82
N ILE A 123 13.66 2.41 -0.74
CA ILE A 123 12.28 2.37 -1.22
C ILE A 123 12.21 2.27 -2.76
N ILE A 124 13.11 2.93 -3.48
CA ILE A 124 13.15 2.86 -4.94
C ILE A 124 13.49 1.43 -5.38
N VAL A 125 14.54 0.83 -4.83
CA VAL A 125 14.99 -0.51 -5.23
C VAL A 125 13.93 -1.56 -4.90
N THR A 126 13.48 -1.61 -3.65
CA THR A 126 12.52 -2.63 -3.20
C THR A 126 11.13 -2.41 -3.77
N GLY A 127 10.66 -1.16 -3.80
CA GLY A 127 9.31 -0.83 -4.25
C GLY A 127 9.12 -1.09 -5.74
N GLN A 128 10.12 -0.76 -6.57
CA GLN A 128 10.06 -1.05 -8.01
C GLN A 128 10.00 -2.56 -8.29
N LEU A 129 10.84 -3.34 -7.62
CA LEU A 129 10.87 -4.80 -7.79
C LEU A 129 9.55 -5.42 -7.32
N LEU A 130 9.03 -4.99 -6.18
CA LEU A 130 7.78 -5.49 -5.62
C LEU A 130 6.58 -5.12 -6.50
N ALA A 131 6.55 -3.91 -7.06
CA ALA A 131 5.48 -3.46 -7.96
C ALA A 131 5.40 -4.35 -9.22
N VAL A 132 6.55 -4.62 -9.86
CA VAL A 132 6.64 -5.48 -11.04
C VAL A 132 6.25 -6.91 -10.70
N PHE A 133 6.73 -7.44 -9.56
CA PHE A 133 6.37 -8.78 -9.09
C PHE A 133 4.85 -8.91 -8.93
N MET A 134 4.21 -8.00 -8.20
CA MET A 134 2.77 -8.04 -7.94
C MET A 134 1.94 -7.96 -9.21
N ALA A 135 2.27 -7.02 -10.11
CA ALA A 135 1.57 -6.85 -11.39
C ALA A 135 1.73 -8.09 -12.29
N THR A 136 2.94 -8.62 -12.39
CA THR A 136 3.24 -9.76 -13.28
C THR A 136 2.63 -11.06 -12.75
N SER A 137 2.74 -11.33 -11.44
CA SER A 137 2.15 -12.52 -10.83
C SER A 137 0.63 -12.53 -10.93
N GLY A 138 -0.04 -11.42 -10.60
CA GLY A 138 -1.50 -11.34 -10.73
C GLY A 138 -1.96 -11.41 -12.19
N GLY A 139 -1.25 -10.76 -13.12
CA GLY A 139 -1.55 -10.87 -14.55
C GLY A 139 -1.35 -12.29 -15.10
N ALA A 140 -0.34 -13.01 -14.62
CA ALA A 140 -0.11 -14.40 -15.00
C ALA A 140 -1.27 -15.31 -14.53
N TRP A 141 -1.77 -15.13 -13.30
CA TRP A 141 -2.91 -15.90 -12.80
C TRP A 141 -4.21 -15.60 -13.56
N ASP A 142 -4.50 -14.35 -13.90
CA ASP A 142 -5.67 -14.00 -14.73
C ASP A 142 -5.57 -14.63 -16.13
N ASN A 143 -4.40 -14.54 -16.76
CA ASN A 143 -4.18 -15.13 -18.08
C ASN A 143 -4.25 -16.65 -18.06
N ALA A 144 -3.78 -17.30 -16.98
CA ALA A 144 -3.93 -18.74 -16.80
C ALA A 144 -5.40 -19.15 -16.67
N LYS A 145 -6.19 -18.42 -15.88
CA LYS A 145 -7.64 -18.61 -15.76
C LYS A 145 -8.33 -18.46 -17.12
N LYS A 146 -8.07 -17.36 -17.85
CA LYS A 146 -8.62 -17.12 -19.20
C LYS A 146 -8.28 -18.26 -20.17
N LYS A 147 -7.04 -18.75 -20.15
CA LYS A 147 -6.65 -19.90 -20.97
C LYS A 147 -7.45 -21.16 -20.65
N ILE A 148 -7.75 -21.43 -19.38
CA ILE A 148 -8.60 -22.57 -19.01
C ILE A 148 -10.05 -22.32 -19.46
N GLU A 149 -10.53 -21.08 -19.33
CA GLU A 149 -11.87 -20.68 -19.79
C GLU A 149 -12.07 -20.84 -21.31
N ASP A 150 -11.00 -20.74 -22.09
CA ASP A 150 -10.97 -20.99 -23.54
C ASP A 150 -11.03 -22.49 -23.91
N GLY A 151 -11.13 -23.39 -22.92
CA GLY A 151 -11.33 -24.83 -23.12
C GLY A 151 -10.07 -25.68 -22.94
N TYR A 152 -8.94 -25.08 -22.60
CA TYR A 152 -7.74 -25.83 -22.21
C TYR A 152 -7.93 -26.44 -20.81
N TYR A 153 -7.34 -27.61 -20.57
CA TYR A 153 -7.31 -28.25 -19.24
C TYR A 153 -8.69 -28.41 -18.57
N GLY A 154 -9.71 -28.81 -19.34
CA GLY A 154 -11.04 -29.17 -18.82
C GLY A 154 -12.11 -28.09 -18.95
N GLY A 155 -11.74 -26.83 -19.23
CA GLY A 155 -12.72 -25.77 -19.50
C GLY A 155 -13.48 -25.27 -18.27
N LYS A 156 -14.46 -24.39 -18.50
CA LYS A 156 -15.27 -23.79 -17.43
C LYS A 156 -15.99 -24.84 -16.58
N GLY A 157 -15.90 -24.69 -15.26
CA GLY A 157 -16.54 -25.58 -14.29
C GLY A 157 -15.71 -26.81 -13.89
N SER A 158 -14.56 -27.07 -14.54
CA SER A 158 -13.62 -28.11 -14.11
C SER A 158 -12.94 -27.76 -12.78
N GLU A 159 -12.28 -28.73 -12.16
CA GLU A 159 -11.52 -28.49 -10.93
C GLU A 159 -10.32 -27.56 -11.18
N GLU A 160 -9.69 -27.65 -12.35
CA GLU A 160 -8.64 -26.74 -12.80
C GLU A 160 -9.16 -25.31 -12.94
N HIS A 161 -10.36 -25.13 -13.50
CA HIS A 161 -10.99 -23.81 -13.60
C HIS A 161 -11.24 -23.23 -12.21
N LYS A 162 -11.83 -24.00 -11.29
CA LYS A 162 -12.04 -23.54 -9.90
C LYS A 162 -10.72 -23.15 -9.22
N ALA A 163 -9.68 -23.95 -9.36
CA ALA A 163 -8.35 -23.65 -8.82
C ALA A 163 -7.78 -22.35 -9.42
N SER A 164 -7.92 -22.15 -10.74
CA SER A 164 -7.46 -20.94 -11.42
C SER A 164 -8.21 -19.68 -10.97
N VAL A 165 -9.51 -19.80 -10.68
CA VAL A 165 -10.34 -18.69 -10.14
C VAL A 165 -9.85 -18.29 -8.75
N VAL A 166 -9.49 -19.26 -7.89
CA VAL A 166 -8.91 -18.97 -6.57
C VAL A 166 -7.58 -18.22 -6.71
N CYS A 167 -6.70 -18.64 -7.61
CA CYS A 167 -5.44 -17.95 -7.87
C CYS A 167 -5.63 -16.53 -8.40
N ASP A 168 -6.55 -16.32 -9.34
CA ASP A 168 -6.86 -14.99 -9.87
C ASP A 168 -7.44 -14.07 -8.78
N THR A 169 -8.32 -14.59 -7.92
CA THR A 169 -8.86 -13.85 -6.77
C THR A 169 -7.76 -13.41 -5.79
N VAL A 170 -6.70 -14.20 -5.62
CA VAL A 170 -5.50 -13.82 -4.85
C VAL A 170 -4.66 -12.78 -5.61
N GLY A 171 -4.65 -12.87 -6.95
CA GLY A 171 -3.93 -11.96 -7.85
C GLY A 171 -4.55 -10.59 -8.03
N ASP A 172 -5.87 -10.44 -7.94
CA ASP A 172 -6.58 -9.17 -8.17
C ASP A 172 -6.08 -8.04 -7.24
N PRO A 173 -5.98 -8.23 -5.90
CA PRO A 173 -5.45 -7.18 -5.03
C PRO A 173 -3.96 -6.85 -5.28
N LEU A 174 -3.20 -7.79 -5.86
CA LEU A 174 -1.80 -7.57 -6.22
C LEU A 174 -1.70 -6.73 -7.49
N LYS A 175 -2.37 -7.12 -8.57
CA LYS A 175 -2.23 -6.48 -9.89
C LYS A 175 -3.04 -5.20 -10.05
N ASP A 176 -4.17 -5.06 -9.35
CA ASP A 176 -5.10 -3.94 -9.55
C ASP A 176 -5.08 -2.91 -8.40
N THR A 177 -4.53 -3.28 -7.24
CA THR A 177 -4.45 -2.36 -6.08
C THR A 177 -3.02 -2.11 -5.65
N SER A 178 -2.38 -3.09 -5.01
CA SER A 178 -1.12 -2.85 -4.29
C SER A 178 0.06 -2.61 -5.25
N GLY A 179 0.21 -3.44 -6.28
CA GLY A 179 1.29 -3.33 -7.26
C GLY A 179 1.31 -1.97 -7.97
N PRO A 180 0.21 -1.55 -8.61
CA PRO A 180 0.14 -0.22 -9.23
C PRO A 180 0.30 0.93 -8.25
N ALA A 181 -0.18 0.80 -7.00
CA ALA A 181 -0.11 1.85 -5.99
C ALA A 181 1.31 2.11 -5.44
N LEU A 182 2.24 1.15 -5.56
CA LEU A 182 3.62 1.35 -5.16
C LEU A 182 4.33 2.43 -5.99
N ASN A 183 4.02 2.54 -7.29
CA ASN A 183 4.61 3.55 -8.16
C ASN A 183 4.30 5.01 -7.74
N PRO A 184 3.04 5.43 -7.54
CA PRO A 184 2.73 6.75 -7.02
C PRO A 184 3.23 6.93 -5.59
N MET A 185 3.20 5.91 -4.74
CA MET A 185 3.76 5.98 -3.38
C MET A 185 5.25 6.38 -3.40
N ILE A 186 6.08 5.73 -4.21
CA ILE A 186 7.51 6.07 -4.36
C ILE A 186 7.68 7.52 -4.80
N LYS A 187 6.87 8.00 -5.75
CA LYS A 187 6.92 9.39 -6.24
C LYS A 187 6.54 10.39 -5.15
N VAL A 188 5.46 10.14 -4.41
CA VAL A 188 5.00 11.01 -3.32
C VAL A 188 6.06 11.10 -2.23
N ILE A 189 6.65 9.98 -1.83
CA ILE A 189 7.69 9.94 -0.80
C ILE A 189 8.93 10.74 -1.21
N ASN A 190 9.39 10.58 -2.44
CA ASN A 190 10.52 11.35 -2.96
C ASN A 190 10.20 12.85 -3.03
N LEU A 191 9.00 13.20 -3.50
CA LEU A 191 8.55 14.59 -3.60
C LEU A 191 8.44 15.26 -2.22
N VAL A 192 7.81 14.59 -1.24
CA VAL A 192 7.71 15.08 0.14
C VAL A 192 9.10 15.26 0.74
N SER A 193 10.00 14.28 0.55
CA SER A 193 11.37 14.39 1.07
C SER A 193 12.12 15.59 0.50
N LEU A 194 11.96 15.86 -0.79
CA LEU A 194 12.56 17.03 -1.45
C LEU A 194 11.96 18.35 -0.96
N ILE A 195 10.64 18.47 -0.89
CA ILE A 195 9.95 19.69 -0.45
C ILE A 195 10.33 20.05 0.99
N PHE A 196 10.45 19.06 1.86
CA PHE A 196 10.74 19.26 3.28
C PHE A 196 12.23 19.24 3.62
N ALA A 197 13.13 18.97 2.66
CA ALA A 197 14.57 18.93 2.87
C ALA A 197 15.13 20.21 3.53
N PRO A 198 14.79 21.43 3.08
CA PRO A 198 15.28 22.66 3.74
C PRO A 198 14.83 22.79 5.19
N LEU A 199 13.61 22.31 5.50
CA LEU A 199 13.06 22.33 6.85
C LEU A 199 13.80 21.34 7.76
N ILE A 200 14.03 20.12 7.27
CA ILE A 200 14.76 19.07 7.98
C ILE A 200 16.18 19.56 8.31
N LEU A 201 16.85 20.21 7.35
CA LEU A 201 18.17 20.80 7.53
C LEU A 201 18.18 21.91 8.58
N LYS A 202 17.23 22.84 8.51
CA LYS A 202 17.13 23.97 9.45
C LYS A 202 16.99 23.50 10.90
N PHE A 203 16.27 22.41 11.13
CA PHE A 203 16.05 21.86 12.47
C PHE A 203 16.99 20.70 12.84
N ALA A 204 17.91 20.30 11.95
CA ALA A 204 18.84 19.20 12.20
C ALA A 204 19.76 19.45 13.40
N ASP A 205 20.09 20.72 13.66
CA ASP A 205 20.96 21.17 14.75
C ASP A 205 20.20 21.46 16.06
N GLN A 206 18.87 21.30 16.06
CA GLN A 206 18.02 21.46 17.25
C GLN A 206 17.49 20.08 17.70
N PRO A 207 18.33 19.26 18.37
CA PRO A 207 18.04 17.84 18.62
C PRO A 207 16.75 17.61 19.41
N LEU A 208 16.37 18.54 20.29
CA LEU A 208 15.18 18.41 21.12
C LEU A 208 13.90 18.59 20.31
N ILE A 209 13.88 19.54 19.36
CA ILE A 209 12.73 19.82 18.50
C ILE A 209 12.61 18.77 17.40
N SER A 210 13.74 18.40 16.77
CA SER A 210 13.75 17.37 15.72
C SER A 210 13.35 16.00 16.25
N SER A 211 13.86 15.60 17.42
CA SER A 211 13.51 14.33 18.04
C SER A 211 12.06 14.31 18.53
N ALA A 212 11.58 15.38 19.18
CA ALA A 212 10.20 15.45 19.64
C ALA A 212 9.19 15.42 18.49
N GLY A 213 9.45 16.20 17.43
CA GLY A 213 8.62 16.20 16.22
C GLY A 213 8.64 14.86 15.51
N GLY A 214 9.83 14.26 15.35
CA GLY A 214 10.00 12.94 14.75
C GLY A 214 9.26 11.84 15.51
N ILE A 215 9.37 11.82 16.85
CA ILE A 215 8.70 10.83 17.71
C ILE A 215 7.18 10.98 17.62
N LEU A 216 6.66 12.20 17.64
CA LEU A 216 5.22 12.45 17.48
C LEU A 216 4.71 11.88 16.16
N ILE A 217 5.43 12.13 15.06
CA ILE A 217 5.09 11.61 13.74
C ILE A 217 5.16 10.07 13.72
N ALA A 218 6.18 9.47 14.33
CA ALA A 218 6.32 8.03 14.44
C ALA A 218 5.17 7.39 15.25
N LEU A 219 4.71 8.03 16.32
CA LEU A 219 3.54 7.60 17.09
C LEU A 219 2.26 7.65 16.27
N VAL A 220 2.06 8.72 15.47
CA VAL A 220 0.92 8.82 14.55
C VAL A 220 0.96 7.70 13.51
N ILE A 221 2.12 7.41 12.92
CA ILE A 221 2.29 6.28 11.99
C ILE A 221 1.94 4.96 12.69
N GLY A 222 2.47 4.73 13.89
CA GLY A 222 2.18 3.54 14.68
C GLY A 222 0.68 3.37 14.95
N LEU A 223 0.00 4.46 15.27
CA LEU A 223 -1.45 4.50 15.50
C LEU A 223 -2.24 4.22 14.22
N VAL A 224 -1.84 4.79 13.07
CA VAL A 224 -2.46 4.52 11.77
C VAL A 224 -2.31 3.04 11.39
N VAL A 225 -1.10 2.49 11.51
CA VAL A 225 -0.85 1.07 11.23
C VAL A 225 -1.63 0.16 12.19
N TRP A 226 -1.72 0.55 13.46
CA TRP A 226 -2.47 -0.21 14.47
C TRP A 226 -3.98 -0.16 14.27
N GLN A 227 -4.55 0.99 13.91
CA GLN A 227 -5.95 1.10 13.54
C GLN A 227 -6.26 0.21 12.32
N GLY A 228 -5.39 0.22 11.31
CA GLY A 228 -5.48 -0.70 10.16
C GLY A 228 -5.34 -2.19 10.54
N LYS A 229 -4.85 -2.51 11.74
CA LYS A 229 -4.89 -3.87 12.31
C LYS A 229 -6.20 -4.17 13.05
N LYS A 230 -6.73 -3.22 13.80
CA LYS A 230 -7.92 -3.40 14.67
C LYS A 230 -9.25 -3.47 13.94
N GLU A 231 -9.38 -2.89 12.76
CA GLU A 231 -10.66 -2.93 12.02
C GLU A 231 -11.05 -4.35 11.51
N GLY A 232 -10.17 -5.36 11.66
CA GLY A 232 -10.54 -6.77 11.53
C GLY A 232 -11.40 -7.31 12.68
N ALA A 233 -11.61 -6.57 13.77
CA ALA A 233 -12.40 -6.98 14.93
C ALA A 233 -13.83 -6.42 14.97
N PHE A 234 -14.20 -5.49 14.08
CA PHE A 234 -15.58 -5.00 13.97
C PHE A 234 -16.37 -5.89 13.00
N SER A 235 -16.63 -7.12 13.43
CA SER A 235 -17.86 -7.81 13.07
C SER A 235 -18.98 -7.24 13.97
N THR A 236 -20.19 -7.09 13.44
CA THR A 236 -21.49 -6.96 14.16
C THR A 236 -22.17 -5.61 14.48
N LEU A 237 -21.76 -4.42 13.99
CA LEU A 237 -22.49 -3.18 14.39
C LEU A 237 -22.96 -2.17 13.32
N GLN A 238 -22.97 -2.49 12.01
CA GLN A 238 -23.62 -1.60 11.01
C GLN A 238 -24.53 -2.31 10.00
N VAL A 239 -25.25 -3.36 10.45
CA VAL A 239 -26.40 -3.90 9.72
C VAL A 239 -27.69 -3.58 10.47
N ARG A 240 -27.90 -2.31 10.84
CA ARG A 240 -29.21 -1.75 11.23
C ARG A 240 -29.20 -0.23 11.01
N ALA A 241 -29.53 0.18 9.80
CA ALA A 241 -30.15 1.44 9.47
C ALA A 241 -30.93 1.23 8.17
#